data_AF-A0A4Q5RUM4-F1
#
_entry.id   AF-A0A4Q5RUM4-F1
#
_cell.length_a   1.000
_cell.length_b   1.000
_cell.length_c   1.000
_cell.angle_alpha   90.00
_cell.angle_beta   90.00
_cell.angle_gamma   90.00
#
_symmetry.space_group_name_H-M   'P 1'
#
loop_
_entity.id
_entity.type
_entity.pdbx_description
1 polymer ?
#
loop_
_entity_poly.entity_id
_entity_poly.type
_entity_poly.pdbx_seq_one_letter_code
_entity_poly.pdbx_strand_id
1 'polypeptide(L)' 'MQEKTKIQVTSEVGRLRRLLVHSPDSGLGKVVPSKAQDWLFEDIVHLDTIRREEYDMYTKILLY' A
#
# COMPACT_ATOMS: atom_id res chain seq x y z
N MET A 1 -8.80 -27.53 -12.92
CA MET A 1 -7.34 -27.32 -13.06
C MET A 1 -7.02 -25.90 -12.61
N GLN A 2 -6.15 -25.71 -11.63
CA GLN A 2 -5.67 -24.37 -11.26
C GLN A 2 -4.54 -23.98 -12.21
N GLU A 3 -4.73 -22.94 -13.02
CA GLU A 3 -3.62 -22.31 -13.74
C GLU A 3 -2.68 -21.65 -12.72
N LYS A 4 -1.43 -22.10 -12.66
CA LYS A 4 -0.39 -21.42 -11.89
C LYS A 4 -0.07 -20.09 -12.58
N THR A 5 -0.44 -18.99 -11.95
CA THR A 5 -0.07 -17.66 -12.41
C THR A 5 1.44 -17.47 -12.21
N LYS A 6 2.22 -17.53 -13.28
CA LYS A 6 3.68 -17.34 -13.23
C LYS A 6 3.99 -15.86 -12.93
N ILE A 7 4.82 -15.61 -11.94
CA ILE A 7 5.37 -14.28 -11.64
C ILE A 7 6.58 -14.06 -12.55
N GLN A 8 6.66 -12.90 -13.18
CA GLN A 8 7.77 -12.53 -14.06
C GLN A 8 8.14 -11.06 -13.84
N VAL A 9 9.27 -10.85 -13.19
CA VAL A 9 9.87 -9.54 -12.92
C VAL A 9 11.33 -9.64 -13.34
N THR A 10 11.71 -8.93 -14.40
CA THR A 10 13.08 -8.95 -14.95
C THR A 10 13.70 -7.55 -15.01
N SER A 11 12.97 -6.52 -14.59
CA SER A 11 13.38 -5.13 -14.61
C SER A 11 12.54 -4.32 -13.62
N GLU A 12 13.16 -3.35 -12.95
CA GLU A 12 12.51 -2.38 -12.04
C GLU A 12 11.86 -1.20 -12.78
N VAL A 13 12.21 -0.98 -14.06
CA VAL A 13 11.75 0.19 -14.86
C VAL A 13 10.98 -0.20 -16.12
N GLY A 14 10.83 -1.51 -16.37
CA GLY A 14 10.02 -2.01 -17.47
C GLY A 14 8.53 -1.70 -17.30
N ARG A 15 7.75 -1.83 -18.38
CA ARG A 15 6.31 -1.57 -18.32
C ARG A 15 5.63 -2.48 -17.28
N LEU A 16 5.04 -1.87 -16.26
CA LEU A 16 4.26 -2.54 -15.24
C LEU A 16 3.01 -3.21 -15.85
N ARG A 17 2.77 -4.48 -15.50
CA ARG A 17 1.63 -5.28 -16.01
C ARG A 17 0.68 -5.75 -14.93
N ARG A 18 1.22 -6.04 -13.75
CA ARG A 18 0.48 -6.48 -12.56
C ARG A 18 1.24 -6.01 -11.32
N LEU A 19 0.49 -5.71 -10.28
CA LEU A 19 1.01 -5.25 -9.00
C LEU A 19 0.19 -5.88 -7.87
N LEU A 20 0.82 -6.03 -6.71
CA LEU A 20 0.16 -6.41 -5.46
C LEU A 20 0.20 -5.19 -4.55
N VAL A 21 -0.96 -4.78 -4.04
CA VAL A 21 -1.12 -3.62 -3.17
C VAL A 21 -1.86 -4.04 -1.89
N HIS A 22 -1.49 -3.43 -0.77
CA HIS A 22 -2.19 -3.57 0.50
C HIS A 22 -2.72 -2.21 0.94
N SER A 23 -4.04 -2.03 0.82
CA SER A 23 -4.68 -0.79 1.24
C SER A 23 -4.58 -0.63 2.76
N PRO A 24 -4.25 0.58 3.25
CA PRO A 24 -4.33 0.95 4.65
C PRO A 24 -5.67 0.51 5.27
N ASP A 25 -5.60 -0.38 6.25
CA ASP A 25 -6.77 -0.91 6.95
C ASP A 25 -6.76 -0.53 8.44
N SER A 26 -7.74 -1.03 9.20
CA SER A 26 -7.86 -0.73 10.63
C SER A 26 -6.68 -1.25 11.47
N GLY A 27 -5.77 -2.06 10.90
CA GLY A 27 -4.52 -2.46 11.54
C GLY A 27 -3.55 -1.29 11.78
N LEU A 28 -3.73 -0.19 11.03
CA LEU A 28 -3.04 1.09 11.23
C LEU A 28 -3.75 1.99 12.26
N GLY A 29 -4.78 1.49 12.94
CA GLY A 29 -5.69 2.26 13.80
C GLY A 29 -4.95 3.25 14.71
N LYS A 30 -5.49 4.48 14.83
CA LYS A 30 -4.94 5.66 15.54
C LYS A 30 -3.59 5.36 16.19
N VAL A 31 -2.52 5.41 15.39
CA VAL A 31 -1.15 5.28 15.90
C VAL A 31 -1.00 6.31 17.00
N VAL A 32 -1.06 5.86 18.23
CA VAL A 32 -0.95 6.73 19.40
C VAL A 32 0.52 7.13 19.53
N PRO A 33 0.82 8.38 19.93
CA PRO A 33 2.19 8.88 19.96
C PRO A 33 3.16 7.96 20.73
N SER A 34 2.68 7.30 21.78
CA SER A 34 3.47 6.38 22.60
C SER A 34 3.87 5.07 21.91
N LYS A 35 3.23 4.70 20.78
CA LYS A 35 3.51 3.48 20.02
C LYS A 35 4.14 3.75 18.65
N ALA A 36 4.20 5.01 18.21
CA ALA A 36 4.70 5.37 16.88
C ALA A 36 6.13 4.85 16.66
N GLN A 37 7.03 5.10 17.62
CA GLN A 37 8.42 4.64 17.57
C GLN A 37 8.52 3.10 17.51
N ASP A 38 7.77 2.41 18.37
CA ASP A 38 7.76 0.94 18.45
C ASP A 38 7.20 0.30 17.18
N TRP A 39 6.32 1.00 16.46
CA TRP A 39 5.69 0.56 15.22
C TRP A 39 6.39 1.12 13.97
N LEU A 40 7.56 1.76 14.14
CA LEU A 40 8.37 2.33 13.05
C LEU A 40 7.66 3.42 12.24
N PHE A 41 6.72 4.14 12.86
CA PHE A 41 6.11 5.34 12.29
C PHE A 41 6.92 6.56 12.70
N GLU A 42 7.30 7.38 11.72
CA GLU A 42 7.94 8.67 11.97
C GLU A 42 6.96 9.70 12.58
N ASP A 43 5.66 9.59 12.26
CA ASP A 43 4.62 10.47 12.79
C ASP A 43 3.25 9.76 12.88
N ILE A 44 2.29 10.40 13.54
CA ILE A 44 0.92 9.93 13.70
C ILE A 44 0.17 10.07 12.37
N VAL A 45 -0.40 8.96 11.92
CA VAL A 45 -1.14 8.89 10.66
C VAL A 45 -2.65 9.10 10.85
N HIS A 46 -3.25 9.90 9.97
CA HIS A 46 -4.71 10.05 9.89
C HIS A 46 -5.30 9.07 8.87
N LEU A 47 -5.84 7.95 9.36
CA LEU A 47 -6.26 6.81 8.54
C LEU A 47 -7.25 7.16 7.43
N ASP A 48 -8.21 8.05 7.69
CA ASP A 48 -9.23 8.43 6.70
C ASP A 48 -8.62 9.19 5.51
N THR A 49 -7.70 10.13 5.77
CA THR A 49 -7.00 10.90 4.73
C THR A 49 -6.09 9.98 3.91
N ILE A 50 -5.22 9.21 4.58
CA ILE A 50 -4.28 8.31 3.89
C ILE A 50 -5.03 7.31 3.02
N ARG A 51 -6.15 6.76 3.49
CA ARG A 51 -6.90 5.76 2.73
C ARG A 51 -7.61 6.40 1.53
N ARG A 52 -8.45 7.42 1.76
CA ARG A 52 -9.40 7.92 0.75
C ARG A 52 -8.79 8.92 -0.22
N GLU A 53 -7.85 9.75 0.25
CA GLU A 53 -7.33 10.87 -0.53
C GLU A 53 -5.99 10.52 -1.16
N GLU A 54 -5.13 9.77 -0.46
CA GLU A 54 -3.79 9.47 -0.93
C GLU A 54 -3.69 8.09 -1.60
N TYR A 55 -4.02 7.01 -0.88
CA TYR A 55 -3.82 5.64 -1.36
C TYR A 55 -4.75 5.27 -2.53
N ASP A 56 -6.01 5.70 -2.46
CA ASP A 56 -6.96 5.54 -3.57
C ASP A 56 -6.50 6.32 -4.82
N MET A 57 -5.82 7.47 -4.66
CA MET A 57 -5.27 8.22 -5.80
C MET A 57 -4.03 7.52 -6.37
N TYR A 58 -3.13 7.05 -5.52
CA TYR A 58 -1.95 6.27 -5.92
C TYR A 58 -2.33 5.04 -6.75
N THR A 59 -3.30 4.27 -6.29
CA THR A 59 -3.77 3.07 -7.01
C THR A 59 -4.43 3.43 -8.34
N LYS A 60 -5.16 4.55 -8.44
CA LYS A 60 -5.70 5.05 -9.72
C LYS A 60 -4.59 5.35 -10.72
N ILE A 61 -3.53 6.06 -10.32
CA ILE A 61 -2.41 6.39 -11.22
C ILE A 61 -1.74 5.13 -11.78
N LEU A 62 -1.69 4.05 -11.00
CA LEU A 62 -1.06 2.80 -11.43
C LEU A 62 -1.95 1.92 -12.32
N LEU A 63 -3.27 2.12 -12.28
CA LEU A 63 -4.25 1.27 -12.97
C LEU A 63 -4.94 1.94 -14.17
N TYR A 64 -4.84 3.26 -14.32
CA TYR A 64 -5.41 4.06 -15.41
C TYR A 64 -4.33 4.77 -16.23
#